data_AF-A0AA35KV11-F1
#
_entry.id   AF-A0AA35KV11-F1
#
_cell.length_a   1.000
_cell.length_b   1.000
_cell.length_c   1.000
_cell.angle_alpha   90.00
_cell.angle_beta   90.00
_cell.angle_gamma   90.00
#
_symmetry.space_group_name_H-M   'P 1'
#
loop_
_entity.id
_entity.type
_entity.pdbx_description
1 polymer ?
#
loop_
_entity_poly.entity_id
_entity_poly.type
_entity_poly.pdbx_seq_one_letter_code
_entity_poly.pdbx_strand_id
1 'polypeptide(L)' 'FYNWDRNICCLNSSPNYQVIAENVCGLLFKNKSDRKVINVDPKAYPGDNTTRTPIETDLYLQVVIYDHVLRRKL' A
#
# COMPACT_ATOMS: atom_id res chain seq x y z
N PHE A 1 0.01 -9.61 -4.20
CA PHE A 1 -1.34 -10.20 -4.34
C PHE A 1 -1.30 -11.64 -3.88
N TYR A 2 -2.38 -12.14 -3.30
CA TYR A 2 -2.49 -13.55 -2.94
C TYR A 2 -3.03 -14.33 -4.13
N ASN A 3 -2.35 -15.41 -4.53
CA ASN A 3 -2.84 -16.36 -5.52
C ASN A 3 -3.56 -17.49 -4.78
N TRP A 4 -4.87 -17.56 -4.95
CA TRP A 4 -5.79 -18.40 -4.18
C TRP A 4 -5.77 -19.84 -4.69
N ASP A 5 -5.52 -20.04 -5.99
CA ASP A 5 -5.35 -21.37 -6.59
C ASP A 5 -4.08 -22.07 -6.08
N ARG A 6 -3.00 -21.30 -5.85
CA ARG A 6 -1.70 -21.83 -5.44
C ARG A 6 -1.42 -21.68 -3.95
N ASN A 7 -2.28 -20.99 -3.21
CA ASN A 7 -2.06 -20.59 -1.82
C ASN A 7 -0.71 -19.85 -1.59
N ILE A 8 -0.25 -19.07 -2.58
CA ILE A 8 1.03 -18.34 -2.50
C ILE A 8 0.77 -16.83 -2.47
N CYS A 9 1.43 -16.14 -1.53
CA CYS A 9 1.47 -14.69 -1.53
C CYS A 9 2.60 -14.19 -2.43
N CYS A 10 2.26 -13.50 -3.51
CA CYS A 10 3.23 -12.87 -4.39
C CYS A 10 3.44 -11.40 -3.98
N LEU A 11 4.67 -11.06 -3.60
CA LEU A 11 5.06 -9.70 -3.23
C LEU A 11 5.58 -8.97 -4.47
N ASN A 12 4.83 -8.00 -4.96
CA ASN A 12 5.23 -7.21 -6.11
C ASN A 12 5.86 -5.90 -5.65
N SER A 13 7.13 -5.96 -5.25
CA SER A 13 7.91 -4.73 -5.07
C SER A 13 8.11 -4.05 -6.44
N SER A 14 8.06 -2.73 -6.45
CA SER A 14 8.29 -1.91 -7.65
C SER A 14 9.58 -1.09 -7.47
N PRO A 15 10.06 -0.37 -8.51
CA PRO A 15 11.17 0.55 -8.35
C PRO A 15 10.95 1.62 -7.26
N ASN A 16 9.69 2.01 -7.03
CA ASN A 16 9.33 3.07 -6.08
C ASN A 16 8.92 2.54 -4.70
N TYR A 17 8.39 1.33 -4.63
CA TYR A 17 7.83 0.77 -3.39
C TYR A 17 8.42 -0.59 -3.03
N GLN A 18 8.76 -0.74 -1.76
CA GLN A 18 9.05 -2.03 -1.15
C GLN A 18 7.78 -2.52 -0.44
N VAL A 19 7.44 -3.80 -0.64
CA VAL A 19 6.38 -4.45 0.12
C VAL A 19 6.97 -5.05 1.40
N ILE A 20 6.34 -4.79 2.55
CA ILE A 20 6.71 -5.34 3.85
C ILE A 20 5.51 -6.15 4.34
N ALA A 21 5.56 -7.47 4.18
CA ALA A 21 4.43 -8.37 4.48
C ALA A 21 4.61 -9.23 5.73
N GLU A 22 5.82 -9.25 6.32
CA GLU A 22 6.14 -10.02 7.53
C GLU A 22 6.02 -9.18 8.81
N ASN A 23 5.37 -8.01 8.74
CA ASN A 23 5.21 -7.13 9.88
C ASN A 23 4.02 -7.58 10.75
N VAL A 24 4.15 -7.47 12.07
CA VAL A 24 3.10 -7.79 13.05
C VAL A 24 1.83 -6.96 12.81
N CYS A 25 1.97 -5.75 12.25
CA CYS A 25 0.88 -4.86 11.88
C CYS A 25 0.23 -5.21 10.52
N GLY A 26 0.60 -6.33 9.89
CA GLY A 26 0.09 -6.75 8.59
C GLY A 26 0.87 -6.18 7.40
N LEU A 27 0.17 -5.98 6.28
CA LEU A 27 0.77 -5.52 5.03
C LEU A 27 1.09 -4.02 5.08
N LEU A 28 2.34 -3.67 4.79
CA LEU A 28 2.79 -2.30 4.66
C LEU A 28 3.52 -2.10 3.33
N PHE A 29 3.50 -0.88 2.83
CA PHE A 29 4.36 -0.45 1.73
C PHE A 29 5.31 0.62 2.23
N LYS A 30 6.52 0.66 1.68
CA LYS A 30 7.51 1.69 1.99
C LYS A 30 7.97 2.34 0.71
N ASN A 31 7.81 3.66 0.60
CA ASN A 31 8.38 4.42 -0.50
C ASN A 31 9.92 4.37 -0.38
N LYS A 32 10.60 4.05 -1.48
CA LYS A 32 12.06 3.87 -1.48
C LYS A 32 12.82 5.20 -1.48
N SER A 33 12.22 6.27 -2.00
CA SER A 33 12.87 7.58 -2.12
C SER A 33 12.93 8.31 -0.79
N ASP A 34 11.81 8.40 -0.06
CA ASP A 34 11.74 9.14 1.21
C ASP A 34 11.66 8.23 2.45
N ARG A 35 11.63 6.90 2.23
CA ARG A 35 11.56 5.85 3.26
C ARG A 35 10.29 5.87 4.09
N LYS A 36 9.26 6.63 3.70
CA LYS A 36 8.00 6.70 4.44
C LYS A 36 7.15 5.46 4.21
N VAL A 37 6.40 5.10 5.26
CA VAL A 37 5.52 3.93 5.27
C VAL A 37 4.11 4.35 4.89
N ILE A 38 3.48 3.52 4.05
CA ILE A 38 2.08 3.56 3.71
C ILE A 38 1.43 2.35 4.38
N ASN A 39 0.48 2.61 5.27
CA ASN A 39 -0.29 1.59 5.95
C ASN A 39 -1.61 1.35 5.23
N VAL A 40 -1.83 0.10 4.79
CA VAL A 40 -3.04 -0.28 4.04
C VAL A 40 -4.15 -0.89 4.90
N ASP A 41 -3.97 -0.98 6.21
CA ASP A 41 -5.06 -1.33 7.12
C ASP A 41 -6.16 -0.24 7.06
N PRO A 42 -7.42 -0.57 6.70
CA PRO A 42 -8.53 0.38 6.68
C PRO A 42 -8.79 1.08 8.03
N LYS A 43 -8.40 0.47 9.15
CA LYS A 43 -8.61 1.01 10.50
C LYS A 43 -7.45 1.87 10.98
N ALA A 44 -6.31 1.84 10.29
CA ALA A 44 -5.13 2.63 10.65
C ALA A 44 -5.03 3.92 9.84
N TYR A 45 -4.22 4.87 10.34
CA TYR A 45 -3.81 6.06 9.60
C TYR A 45 -2.91 5.66 8.42
N PRO A 46 -3.14 6.17 7.19
CA PRO A 46 -2.43 5.71 5.99
C PRO A 46 -0.95 6.09 5.93
N GLY A 47 -0.50 7.06 6.73
CA GLY A 47 0.89 7.52 6.77
C GLY A 47 1.06 8.96 6.26
N ASP A 48 2.22 9.55 6.53
CA ASP A 48 2.49 10.94 6.14
C ASP A 48 2.56 11.12 4.63
N ASN A 49 2.11 12.30 4.16
CA ASN A 49 2.04 12.64 2.74
C ASN A 49 1.24 11.64 1.90
N THR A 50 0.42 10.81 2.54
CA THR A 50 -0.38 9.79 1.89
C THR A 50 -1.86 10.08 2.12
N THR A 51 -2.65 10.05 1.06
CA THR A 51 -4.11 10.04 1.14
C THR A 51 -4.65 8.65 0.86
N ARG A 52 -5.80 8.32 1.45
CA ARG A 52 -6.52 7.06 1.23
C ARG A 52 -7.92 7.39 0.72
N THR A 53 -8.20 7.01 -0.53
CA THR A 53 -9.46 7.31 -1.20
C THR A 53 -10.15 6.01 -1.59
N PRO A 54 -11.22 5.60 -0.89
CA PRO A 54 -12.07 4.50 -1.36
C PRO A 54 -12.80 4.91 -2.64
N ILE A 55 -12.88 4.00 -3.60
CA ILE A 55 -13.62 4.16 -4.85
C ILE A 55 -14.80 3.19 -4.84
N GLU A 56 -16.02 3.73 -4.99
CA GLU A 56 -17.22 2.93 -5.13
C GLU A 56 -17.34 2.40 -6.56
N THR A 57 -17.65 1.12 -6.69
CA THR A 57 -17.82 0.46 -7.98
C THR A 57 -18.57 -0.86 -7.80
N ASP A 58 -19.35 -1.24 -8.79
CA ASP A 58 -20.06 -2.52 -8.81
C ASP A 58 -19.16 -3.69 -9.28
N LEU A 59 -17.94 -3.40 -9.77
CA LEU A 59 -17.03 -4.42 -10.34
C LEU A 59 -16.24 -5.18 -9.28
N TYR A 60 -15.98 -4.55 -8.14
CA TYR A 60 -15.13 -5.08 -7.09
C TYR A 60 -15.75 -4.78 -5.73
N LEU A 61 -15.61 -5.73 -4.79
CA LEU A 61 -16.08 -5.56 -3.42
C LEU A 61 -15.45 -4.31 -2.75
N GLN A 62 -14.19 -4.02 -3.07
CA GLN A 62 -13.48 -2.89 -2.51
C GLN A 62 -12.37 -2.43 -3.44
N VAL A 63 -12.32 -1.12 -3.70
CA VAL A 63 -11.21 -0.45 -4.38
C VAL A 63 -10.76 0.72 -3.51
N VAL A 64 -9.46 0.81 -3.22
CA VAL A 64 -8.88 1.91 -2.45
C VAL A 64 -7.61 2.39 -3.14
N ILE A 65 -7.56 3.69 -3.40
CA ILE A 65 -6.38 4.36 -3.95
C ILE A 65 -5.60 4.98 -2.80
N TYR A 66 -4.30 4.67 -2.75
CA TYR A 66 -3.35 5.35 -1.86
C TYR A 66 -2.44 6.22 -2.72
N ASP A 67 -2.55 7.54 -2.56
CA ASP A 67 -1.72 8.50 -3.28
C ASP A 67 -0.68 9.11 -2.34
N HIS A 68 0.59 9.01 -2.68
CA HIS A 68 1.71 9.42 -1.82
C HIS A 68 2.56 10.48 -2.51
N VAL A 69 2.56 11.68 -1.95
CA VAL A 69 3.19 12.87 -2.54
C VAL A 69 4.61 13.05 -2.01
N LEU A 70 5.59 12.88 -2.88
CA LEU A 70 6.98 13.22 -2.57
C LEU A 70 7.16 14.73 -2.57
N ARG A 71 7.57 15.30 -1.43
CA ARG A 71 8.04 16.69 -1.40
C ARG A 71 9.42 16.75 -2.05
N ARG A 72 9.53 17.38 -3.22
CA ARG A 72 10.83 17.83 -3.73
C ARG A 72 11.33 18.95 -2.82
N LYS A 73 12.59 18.86 -2.37
CA LYS A 73 13.28 20.08 -1.95
C LYS A 73 13.46 20.94 -3.22
N LEU A 74 12.92 22.16 -3.19
CA LEU A 74 13.34 23.22 -4.10
C LEU A 74 14.80 23.57 -3.81
#